data_AF-A0A2V9BNY9-F1
#
_entry.id   AF-A0A2V9BNY9-F1
#
_cell.length_a   1.000
_cell.length_b   1.000
_cell.length_c   1.000
_cell.angle_alpha   90.00
_cell.angle_beta   90.00
_cell.angle_gamma   90.00
#
_symmetry.space_group_name_H-M   'P 1'
#
loop_
_entity.id
_entity.type
_entity.pdbx_description
1 polymer ?
#
loop_
_entity_poly.entity_id
_entity_poly.type
_entity_poly.pdbx_seq_one_letter_code
_entity_poly.pdbx_strand_id
1 'polypeptide(L)'
;MDEVLNNAPLKELDDWDDFVSTRYQLGKSEEQFRNYRADANPTVTEFYRQNHAHQTLDFVLKKKGEYCGLKRGKKSIWEMAGYLNTLVDESDPDTDLTQIEHLLQTSEAIRKDGHPRWFILTGFVHD
;
A
#
# COMPACT_ATOMS: atom_id res chain seq x y z
N MET A 1 3.23 -8.90 38.58
CA MET A 1 3.23 -9.61 37.28
C MET A 1 1.97 -9.29 36.48
N ASP A 2 0.92 -8.77 37.11
CA ASP A 2 -0.36 -8.42 36.47
C ASP A 2 -0.42 -7.03 35.81
N GLU A 3 0.56 -6.16 36.05
CA GLU A 3 0.55 -4.78 35.53
C GLU A 3 1.10 -4.65 34.11
N VAL A 4 1.77 -5.69 33.59
CA VAL A 4 2.40 -5.69 32.25
C VAL A 4 1.42 -6.13 31.15
N LEU A 5 0.37 -6.89 31.49
CA LEU A 5 -0.63 -7.37 30.52
C LEU A 5 -1.68 -6.30 30.17
N ASN A 6 -1.91 -5.29 31.02
CA ASN A 6 -2.90 -4.24 30.79
C ASN A 6 -2.48 -3.17 29.77
N ASN A 7 -1.25 -3.25 29.24
CA ASN A 7 -0.69 -2.29 28.29
C ASN A 7 -0.21 -2.95 26.99
N ALA A 8 -0.65 -4.18 26.72
CA ALA A 8 -0.42 -4.82 25.44
C ALA A 8 -1.26 -4.12 24.35
N PRO A 9 -0.68 -3.81 23.17
CA PRO A 9 -1.41 -3.14 22.09
C PRO A 9 -2.58 -3.97 21.53
N LEU A 10 -2.65 -5.27 21.86
CA LEU A 10 -3.78 -6.16 21.60
C LEU A 10 -4.20 -6.79 22.92
N LYS A 11 -5.50 -6.77 23.22
CA LYS A 11 -6.06 -7.45 24.40
C LYS A 11 -6.40 -8.89 24.08
N GLU A 12 -6.86 -9.17 22.87
CA GLU A 12 -7.13 -10.49 22.32
C GLU A 12 -6.65 -10.60 20.86
N LEU A 13 -6.47 -11.81 20.32
CA LEU A 13 -6.08 -12.04 18.91
C LEU A 13 -7.14 -11.52 17.93
N ASP A 14 -8.42 -11.60 18.32
CA ASP A 14 -9.56 -11.14 17.53
C ASP A 14 -9.56 -9.61 17.33
N ASP A 15 -8.88 -8.85 18.21
CA ASP A 15 -8.72 -7.39 18.03
C ASP A 15 -7.95 -7.06 16.74
N TRP A 16 -7.08 -7.97 16.28
CA TRP A 16 -6.31 -7.82 15.05
C TRP A 16 -7.20 -8.08 13.83
N ASP A 17 -8.03 -9.12 13.87
CA ASP A 17 -8.99 -9.43 12.81
C ASP A 17 -10.05 -8.33 12.67
N ASP A 18 -10.55 -7.79 13.79
CA ASP A 18 -11.47 -6.65 13.79
C ASP A 18 -10.80 -5.40 13.22
N PHE A 19 -9.55 -5.10 13.61
CA PHE A 19 -8.79 -3.98 13.06
C PHE A 19 -8.56 -4.12 11.55
N VAL A 20 -8.16 -5.29 11.06
CA VAL A 20 -7.99 -5.55 9.62
C VAL A 20 -9.32 -5.44 8.88
N SER A 21 -10.42 -5.92 9.46
CA SER A 21 -11.75 -5.87 8.85
C SER A 21 -12.26 -4.43 8.64
N THR A 22 -11.86 -3.47 9.47
CA THR A 22 -12.24 -2.05 9.29
C THR A 22 -11.60 -1.41 8.07
N ARG A 23 -10.42 -1.89 7.65
CA ARG A 23 -9.67 -1.42 6.48
C ARG A 23 -9.95 -2.23 5.22
N TYR A 24 -10.53 -3.41 5.40
CA TYR A 24 -10.87 -4.33 4.34
C TYR A 24 -12.38 -4.39 4.11
N GLN A 25 -12.84 -3.74 3.05
CA GLN A 25 -14.27 -3.74 2.69
C GLN A 25 -14.65 -5.02 1.94
N LEU A 26 -14.98 -6.07 2.70
CA LEU A 26 -15.58 -7.30 2.17
C LEU A 26 -16.87 -7.00 1.42
N GLY A 27 -17.01 -7.56 0.22
CA GLY A 27 -18.26 -7.52 -0.54
C GLY A 27 -18.48 -6.28 -1.41
N LYS A 28 -17.44 -5.47 -1.68
CA LYS A 28 -17.49 -4.51 -2.79
C LYS A 28 -17.78 -5.24 -4.11
N SER A 29 -18.77 -4.77 -4.86
CA SER A 29 -18.94 -5.18 -6.25
C SER A 29 -17.84 -4.58 -7.12
N GLU A 30 -17.60 -5.17 -8.30
CA GLU A 30 -16.57 -4.70 -9.23
C GLU A 30 -16.76 -3.22 -9.60
N GLU A 31 -18.00 -2.75 -9.69
CA GLU A 31 -18.33 -1.35 -10.01
C GLU A 31 -18.04 -0.36 -8.88
N GLN A 32 -17.82 -0.85 -7.65
CA GLN A 32 -17.49 -0.02 -6.49
C GLN A 32 -15.99 0.22 -6.34
N PHE A 33 -15.15 -0.56 -7.03
CA PHE A 33 -13.71 -0.33 -7.06
C PHE A 33 -13.34 0.81 -7.99
N ARG A 34 -12.22 1.49 -7.72
CA ARG A 34 -11.64 2.55 -8.56
C ARG A 34 -12.63 3.68 -8.85
N ASN A 35 -13.41 4.09 -7.84
CA ASN A 35 -14.36 5.18 -7.96
C ASN A 35 -13.67 6.56 -7.89
N TYR A 36 -13.49 7.20 -9.04
CA TYR A 36 -12.86 8.53 -9.18
C TYR A 36 -13.87 9.67 -9.40
N ARG A 37 -15.14 9.50 -9.04
CA ARG A 37 -16.08 10.62 -9.09
C ARG A 37 -15.58 11.75 -8.18
N ALA A 38 -15.76 13.00 -8.61
CA ALA A 38 -15.17 14.16 -7.94
C ALA A 38 -15.62 14.34 -6.48
N ASP A 39 -16.73 13.72 -6.08
CA ASP A 39 -17.28 13.71 -4.73
C ASP A 39 -16.90 12.47 -3.91
N ALA A 40 -16.25 11.47 -4.52
CA ALA A 40 -15.95 10.19 -3.87
C ALA A 40 -14.78 10.28 -2.89
N ASN A 41 -13.70 10.97 -3.27
CA ASN A 41 -12.53 11.14 -2.41
C ASN A 41 -11.78 12.45 -2.73
N PRO A 42 -11.83 13.47 -1.85
CA PRO A 42 -11.18 14.76 -2.09
C PRO A 42 -9.64 14.66 -2.05
N THR A 43 -9.08 13.74 -1.26
CA THR A 43 -7.63 13.51 -1.18
C THR A 43 -7.09 12.99 -2.51
N VAL A 44 -7.72 11.95 -3.06
CA VAL A 44 -7.35 11.37 -4.36
C VAL A 44 -7.51 12.42 -5.47
N THR A 45 -8.59 13.21 -5.43
CA THR A 45 -8.84 14.27 -6.40
C THR A 45 -7.73 15.33 -6.37
N GLU A 46 -7.34 15.80 -5.19
CA GLU A 46 -6.26 16.77 -5.02
C GLU A 46 -4.89 16.20 -5.41
N PHE A 47 -4.63 14.94 -5.06
CA PHE A 47 -3.42 14.23 -5.48
C PHE A 47 -3.25 14.27 -7.00
N TYR A 48 -4.29 13.85 -7.74
CA TYR A 48 -4.24 13.85 -9.21
C TYR A 48 -4.20 15.25 -9.80
N ARG A 49 -4.89 16.23 -9.19
CA ARG A 49 -4.80 17.63 -9.64
C ARG A 49 -3.36 18.15 -9.56
N GLN A 50 -2.67 17.89 -8.47
CA GLN A 50 -1.27 18.27 -8.27
C GLN A 50 -0.34 17.50 -9.22
N ASN A 51 -0.56 16.19 -9.36
CA ASN A 51 0.20 15.35 -10.28
C ASN A 51 0.11 15.89 -11.71
N HIS A 52 -1.11 16.13 -12.21
CA HIS A 52 -1.32 16.65 -13.57
C HIS A 52 -0.76 18.07 -13.78
N ALA A 53 -0.78 18.92 -12.74
CA ALA A 53 -0.24 20.27 -12.83
C ALA A 53 1.29 20.31 -12.89
N HIS A 54 1.97 19.32 -12.32
CA HIS A 54 3.41 19.38 -12.05
C HIS A 54 4.26 18.30 -12.74
N GLN A 55 3.67 17.23 -13.27
CA GLN A 55 4.37 16.21 -14.04
C GLN A 55 4.72 16.72 -15.45
N THR A 56 5.79 17.50 -15.55
CA THR A 56 6.35 17.99 -16.82
C THR A 56 7.50 17.12 -17.31
N LEU A 57 7.88 17.24 -18.60
CA LEU A 57 9.06 16.56 -19.14
C LEU A 57 10.32 16.91 -18.33
N ASP A 58 10.52 18.20 -18.03
CA ASP A 58 11.65 18.68 -17.24
C ASP A 58 11.68 18.05 -15.84
N PHE A 59 10.53 17.97 -15.17
CA PHE A 59 10.41 17.31 -13.88
C PHE A 59 10.80 15.83 -13.95
N VAL A 60 10.26 15.10 -14.93
CA VAL A 60 10.54 13.66 -15.11
C VAL A 60 12.01 13.42 -15.45
N LEU A 61 12.63 14.22 -16.32
CA LEU A 61 14.05 14.08 -16.65
C LEU A 61 14.95 14.34 -15.43
N LYS A 62 14.61 15.35 -14.61
CA LYS A 62 15.31 15.60 -13.34
C LYS A 62 15.18 14.42 -12.38
N LYS A 63 13.99 13.85 -12.22
CA LYS A 63 13.75 12.68 -11.36
C LYS A 63 14.46 11.43 -11.87
N LYS A 64 14.49 11.18 -13.19
CA LYS A 64 15.31 10.11 -13.76
C LYS A 64 16.80 10.28 -13.43
N GLY A 65 17.34 11.50 -13.59
CA GLY A 65 18.72 11.81 -13.20
C GLY A 65 19.02 11.59 -11.72
N GLU A 66 18.04 11.85 -10.85
CA GLU A 66 18.17 11.69 -9.40
C GLU A 66 18.09 10.22 -8.95
N TYR A 67 17.16 9.42 -9.49
CA TYR A 67 16.83 8.08 -8.95
C TYR A 67 17.53 6.93 -9.71
N CYS A 68 17.70 7.03 -11.04
CA CYS A 68 18.23 5.92 -11.84
C CYS A 68 19.71 5.60 -11.58
N GLY A 69 20.45 6.54 -10.96
CA GLY A 69 21.84 6.29 -10.55
C GLY A 69 21.99 5.35 -9.34
N LEU A 70 20.87 4.95 -8.69
CA LEU A 70 20.83 4.05 -7.54
C LEU A 70 21.83 4.43 -6.41
N LYS A 71 22.03 5.73 -6.21
CA LYS A 71 22.99 6.27 -5.24
C LYS A 71 22.45 6.30 -3.81
N ARG A 72 21.23 5.81 -3.59
CA ARG A 72 20.62 5.72 -2.27
C ARG A 72 21.06 4.45 -1.56
N GLY A 73 20.97 4.44 -0.24
CA GLY A 73 21.36 3.30 0.58
C GLY A 73 20.66 2.02 0.16
N LYS A 74 21.31 0.88 0.41
CA LYS A 74 20.75 -0.44 0.13
C LYS A 74 19.83 -0.88 1.26
N LYS A 75 18.78 -1.61 0.89
CA LYS A 75 17.86 -2.32 1.78
C LYS A 75 17.57 -3.68 1.17
N SER A 76 17.38 -4.69 2.00
CA SER A 76 16.74 -5.95 1.61
C SER A 76 15.26 -5.70 1.28
N ILE A 77 14.62 -6.69 0.64
CA ILE A 77 13.20 -6.59 0.28
C ILE A 77 12.33 -6.38 1.52
N TRP A 78 12.59 -7.13 2.60
CA TRP A 78 11.84 -6.99 3.86
C TRP A 78 12.08 -5.66 4.57
N GLU A 79 13.31 -5.13 4.55
CA GLU A 79 13.59 -3.80 5.08
C GLU A 79 12.89 -2.71 4.27
N MET A 80 12.75 -2.87 2.95
CA MET A 80 12.00 -1.94 2.12
C MET A 80 10.50 -2.03 2.39
N ALA A 81 9.93 -3.25 2.45
CA ALA A 81 8.53 -3.46 2.78
C ALA A 81 8.17 -2.82 4.15
N GLY A 82 9.02 -3.03 5.16
CA GLY A 82 8.85 -2.38 6.46
C GLY A 82 9.01 -0.85 6.43
N TYR A 83 9.89 -0.34 5.56
CA TYR A 83 10.03 1.10 5.36
C TYR A 83 8.80 1.72 4.67
N LEU A 84 8.19 1.02 3.72
CA LEU A 84 6.99 1.48 3.01
C LEU A 84 5.78 1.65 3.94
N ASN A 85 5.71 0.96 5.08
CA ASN A 85 4.67 1.20 6.09
C ASN A 85 4.69 2.63 6.69
N THR A 86 5.75 3.41 6.44
CA THR A 86 5.79 4.84 6.80
C THR A 86 5.06 5.74 5.81
N LEU A 87 4.53 5.17 4.72
CA LEU A 87 3.85 5.87 3.64
C LEU A 87 2.39 5.42 3.58
N VAL A 88 1.51 6.37 3.25
CA VAL A 88 0.12 6.13 2.89
C VAL A 88 -0.03 6.49 1.42
N ASP A 89 -0.67 5.64 0.63
CA ASP A 89 -0.96 5.95 -0.77
C ASP A 89 -2.19 6.87 -0.86
N GLU A 90 -1.96 8.16 -1.05
CA GLU A 90 -3.01 9.17 -1.22
C GLU A 90 -3.71 9.11 -2.58
N SER A 91 -3.23 8.27 -3.51
CA SER A 91 -3.77 8.13 -4.86
C SER A 91 -4.75 6.99 -5.02
N ASP A 92 -4.75 6.02 -4.09
CA ASP A 92 -5.63 4.85 -4.15
C ASP A 92 -7.02 5.17 -3.55
N PRO A 93 -8.11 5.08 -4.33
CA PRO A 93 -9.45 5.33 -3.82
C PRO A 93 -10.06 4.15 -3.03
N ASP A 94 -9.41 2.98 -3.02
CA ASP A 94 -10.00 1.72 -2.58
C ASP A 94 -9.55 1.25 -1.20
N THR A 95 -8.38 1.69 -0.73
CA THR A 95 -7.79 1.19 0.52
C THR A 95 -6.85 2.19 1.20
N ASP A 96 -6.77 2.09 2.53
CA ASP A 96 -5.80 2.76 3.39
C ASP A 96 -4.90 1.76 4.15
N LEU A 97 -4.80 0.52 3.63
CA LEU A 97 -3.98 -0.54 4.20
C LEU A 97 -2.51 -0.11 4.33
N THR A 98 -1.83 -0.72 5.29
CA THR A 98 -0.37 -0.58 5.34
C THR A 98 0.23 -1.22 4.09
N GLN A 99 1.37 -0.70 3.65
CA GLN A 99 2.00 -1.17 2.42
C GLN A 99 2.34 -2.67 2.49
N ILE A 100 2.79 -3.18 3.65
CA ILE A 100 3.01 -4.64 3.81
C ILE A 100 1.73 -5.45 3.61
N GLU A 101 0.59 -5.01 4.15
CA GLU A 101 -0.68 -5.74 4.01
C GLU A 101 -1.09 -5.83 2.54
N HIS A 102 -0.98 -4.74 1.79
CA HIS A 102 -1.27 -4.70 0.35
C HIS A 102 -0.34 -5.60 -0.48
N LEU A 103 0.97 -5.55 -0.22
CA LEU A 103 1.96 -6.41 -0.88
C LEU A 103 1.67 -7.91 -0.60
N LEU A 104 1.34 -8.25 0.64
CA LEU A 104 0.99 -9.61 1.04
C LEU A 104 -0.33 -10.05 0.40
N GLN A 105 -1.37 -9.22 0.42
CA GLN A 105 -2.66 -9.51 -0.19
C GLN A 105 -2.51 -9.84 -1.68
N THR A 106 -1.75 -9.03 -2.42
CA THR A 106 -1.49 -9.24 -3.84
C THR A 106 -0.73 -10.55 -4.08
N SER A 107 0.38 -10.77 -3.35
CA SER A 107 1.20 -11.97 -3.51
C SER A 107 0.46 -13.26 -3.11
N GLU A 108 -0.34 -13.23 -2.05
CA GLU A 108 -1.09 -14.39 -1.57
C GLU A 108 -2.30 -14.71 -2.44
N ALA A 109 -2.95 -13.70 -3.03
CA ALA A 109 -3.97 -13.92 -4.05
C ALA A 109 -3.38 -14.63 -5.28
N ILE A 110 -2.24 -14.15 -5.79
CA ILE A 110 -1.51 -14.78 -6.91
C ILE A 110 -1.11 -16.22 -6.55
N ARG A 111 -0.62 -16.44 -5.32
CA ARG A 111 -0.25 -17.78 -4.84
C ARG A 111 -1.46 -18.72 -4.78
N LYS A 112 -2.59 -18.24 -4.24
CA LYS A 112 -3.83 -19.02 -4.10
C LYS A 112 -4.40 -19.43 -5.46
N ASP A 113 -4.21 -18.61 -6.49
CA ASP A 113 -4.62 -18.91 -7.86
C ASP A 113 -3.68 -19.91 -8.58
N GLY A 114 -2.62 -20.40 -7.91
CA GLY A 114 -1.75 -21.46 -8.44
C GLY A 114 -0.67 -20.98 -9.41
N HIS A 115 -0.35 -19.67 -9.41
CA HIS A 115 0.67 -19.10 -10.27
C HIS A 115 2.12 -19.46 -9.84
N PRO A 116 3.09 -19.38 -10.77
CA PRO A 116 4.49 -19.68 -10.49
C PRO A 116 5.13 -18.70 -9.50
N ARG A 117 6.17 -19.19 -8.80
CA ARG A 117 6.87 -18.46 -7.72
C ARG A 117 7.36 -17.07 -8.09
N TRP A 118 7.80 -16.86 -9.33
CA TRP A 118 8.28 -15.54 -9.75
C TRP A 118 7.14 -14.52 -9.79
N PHE A 119 5.91 -14.94 -10.13
CA PHE A 119 4.77 -14.03 -10.22
C PHE A 119 4.23 -13.68 -8.83
N ILE A 120 4.25 -14.64 -7.91
CA ILE A 120 4.01 -14.40 -6.48
C ILE A 120 4.97 -13.33 -5.96
N LEU A 121 6.27 -13.49 -6.26
CA LEU A 121 7.28 -12.51 -5.87
C LEU A 121 7.04 -11.14 -6.51
N THR A 122 6.66 -11.09 -7.79
CA THR A 122 6.27 -9.83 -8.46
C THR A 122 5.15 -9.13 -7.70
N GLY A 123 4.11 -9.85 -7.27
CA GLY A 123 3.05 -9.27 -6.44
C GLY A 123 3.55 -8.68 -5.11
N PHE A 124 4.61 -9.26 -4.53
CA PHE A 124 5.18 -8.75 -3.28
C PHE A 124 6.12 -7.55 -3.47
N VAL A 125 6.57 -7.24 -4.69
CA VAL A 125 7.57 -6.17 -4.95
C VAL A 125 7.13 -5.17 -6.02
N HIS A 126 5.82 -5.12 -6.30
CA HIS A 126 5.28 -4.34 -7.42
C HIS A 126 5.24 -2.83 -7.14
N ASP A 127 4.94 -2.45 -5.90
CA ASP A 127 4.92 -1.07 -5.39
C ASP A 127 6.26 -0.69 -4.76
#